data_AF-A0A662P4G4-F1
#
_entry.id   AF-A0A662P4G4-F1
#
_cell.length_a   1.000
_cell.length_b   1.000
_cell.length_c   1.000
_cell.angle_alpha   90.00
_cell.angle_beta   90.00
_cell.angle_gamma   90.00
#
_symmetry.space_group_name_H-M   'P 1'
#
loop_
_entity.id
_entity.type
_entity.pdbx_description
1 polymer ?
#
loop_
_entity_poly.entity_id
_entity_poly.type
_entity_poly.pdbx_seq_one_letter_code
_entity_poly.pdbx_strand_id
1 'polypeptide(L)'
;FNAELWVLSWFGIDFSNFTKPQLVAVRFFFDALFPFVLLFLFSFITSPVPKEHLDRFFAKMHTPVQETPEKEKEVLEDNYRHPERFEKDKLFPGSQWEIMKPSKMDFIGFGGSWIIVGVIIFLLWVMVNIK
;
A
#
# COMPACT_ATOMS: atom_id res chain seq x y z
N PHE A 1 4.63 6.91 -32.90
CA PHE A 1 3.36 7.37 -32.32
C PHE A 1 3.37 6.98 -30.85
N ASN A 2 3.26 7.94 -29.92
CA ASN A 2 3.24 7.68 -28.48
C ASN A 2 1.81 7.92 -27.99
N ALA A 3 1.08 6.84 -27.74
CA ALA A 3 -0.34 6.90 -27.39
C ALA A 3 -0.56 7.58 -26.02
N GLU A 4 0.40 7.45 -25.11
CA GLU A 4 0.37 7.97 -23.74
C GLU A 4 0.33 9.51 -23.75
N LEU A 5 1.22 10.13 -24.52
CA LEU A 5 1.29 11.59 -24.68
C LEU A 5 0.07 12.12 -25.44
N TRP A 6 -0.47 11.34 -26.38
CA TRP A 6 -1.69 11.71 -27.10
C TRP A 6 -2.91 11.71 -26.19
N VAL A 7 -3.09 10.67 -25.36
CA VAL A 7 -4.16 10.63 -24.34
C VAL A 7 -4.02 11.79 -23.36
N LEU A 8 -2.80 12.08 -22.88
CA LEU A 8 -2.56 13.21 -21.99
C LEU A 8 -2.82 14.57 -22.64
N SER A 9 -2.58 14.70 -23.94
CA SER A 9 -2.88 15.94 -24.68
C SER A 9 -4.37 16.26 -24.73
N TRP A 10 -5.26 15.25 -24.63
CA TRP A 10 -6.70 15.47 -24.50
C TRP A 10 -7.09 16.22 -23.22
N PHE A 11 -6.28 16.09 -22.17
CA PHE A 11 -6.46 16.81 -20.91
C PHE A 11 -5.84 18.22 -20.94
N GLY A 12 -5.42 18.70 -22.12
CA GLY A 12 -4.92 20.07 -22.32
C GLY A 12 -3.45 20.28 -21.97
N ILE A 13 -2.67 19.21 -21.79
CA ILE A 13 -1.24 19.31 -21.51
C ILE A 13 -0.48 19.56 -22.82
N ASP A 14 0.22 20.70 -22.92
CA ASP A 14 1.09 21.02 -24.05
C ASP A 14 2.51 20.47 -23.84
N PHE A 15 2.91 19.56 -24.71
CA PHE A 15 4.22 18.92 -24.69
C PHE A 15 5.24 19.56 -25.67
N SER A 16 4.86 20.63 -26.38
CA SER A 16 5.68 21.22 -27.45
C SER A 16 7.02 21.77 -26.95
N ASN A 17 7.08 22.20 -25.69
CA ASN A 17 8.29 22.75 -25.06
C ASN A 17 9.10 21.71 -24.26
N PHE A 18 8.71 20.43 -24.27
CA PHE A 18 9.37 19.40 -23.45
C PHE A 18 10.61 18.87 -24.15
N THR A 19 11.70 18.76 -23.39
CA THR A 19 12.92 18.08 -23.83
C THR A 19 12.68 16.56 -23.95
N LYS A 20 13.51 15.86 -24.72
CA LYS A 20 13.40 14.41 -24.89
C LYS A 20 13.35 13.63 -23.56
N PRO A 21 14.19 13.93 -22.55
CA PRO A 21 14.10 13.26 -21.25
C PRO A 21 12.79 13.53 -20.51
N GLN A 22 12.25 14.75 -20.59
CA GLN A 22 10.98 15.10 -19.95
C GLN A 22 9.80 14.33 -20.58
N LEU A 23 9.77 14.20 -21.90
CA LEU A 23 8.75 13.38 -22.58
C LEU A 23 8.81 11.91 -22.14
N VAL A 24 10.01 11.37 -21.97
CA VAL A 24 10.20 10.00 -21.48
C VAL A 24 9.73 9.87 -20.03
N ALA A 25 10.08 10.83 -19.16
CA ALA A 25 9.64 10.82 -17.76
C ALA A 25 8.10 10.88 -17.63
N VAL A 26 7.43 11.71 -18.45
CA VAL A 26 5.97 11.78 -18.47
C VAL A 26 5.34 10.46 -18.90
N ARG A 27 5.91 9.80 -19.91
CA ARG A 27 5.43 8.48 -20.35
C ARG A 27 5.55 7.44 -19.25
N PHE A 28 6.71 7.37 -18.59
CA PHE A 28 6.89 6.48 -17.45
C PHE A 28 5.89 6.75 -16.33
N PHE A 29 5.62 8.02 -16.03
CA PHE A 29 4.64 8.39 -15.03
C PHE A 29 3.21 7.97 -15.43
N PHE A 30 2.85 8.16 -16.71
CA PHE A 30 1.57 7.69 -17.24
C PHE A 30 1.46 6.17 -17.16
N ASP A 31 2.46 5.43 -17.63
CA ASP A 31 2.47 3.97 -17.61
C ASP A 31 2.40 3.42 -16.18
N ALA A 32 3.01 4.11 -15.22
CA ALA A 32 2.97 3.76 -13.82
C ALA A 32 1.59 4.03 -13.20
N LEU A 33 0.94 5.16 -13.49
CA LEU A 33 -0.30 5.57 -12.79
C LEU A 33 -1.58 5.18 -13.52
N PHE A 34 -1.59 5.22 -14.84
CA PHE A 34 -2.79 5.02 -15.64
C PHE A 34 -3.47 3.66 -15.38
N PRO A 35 -2.76 2.53 -15.23
CA PRO A 35 -3.39 1.27 -14.87
C PRO A 35 -4.14 1.35 -13.53
N PHE A 36 -3.59 2.03 -12.53
CA PHE A 36 -4.28 2.20 -11.23
C PHE A 36 -5.52 3.09 -11.36
N VAL A 37 -5.43 4.19 -12.11
CA VAL A 37 -6.60 5.04 -12.38
C VAL A 37 -7.72 4.23 -13.03
N LEU A 38 -7.40 3.42 -14.05
CA LEU A 38 -8.37 2.52 -14.67
C LEU A 38 -8.92 1.49 -13.69
N LEU A 39 -8.08 0.90 -12.84
CA LEU A 39 -8.52 -0.04 -11.81
C LEU A 39 -9.51 0.60 -10.84
N PHE A 40 -9.26 1.83 -10.37
CA PHE A 40 -10.21 2.54 -9.51
C PHE A 40 -11.52 2.82 -10.25
N LEU A 41 -11.46 3.35 -11.48
CA LEU A 41 -12.65 3.64 -12.28
C LEU A 41 -13.49 2.38 -12.53
N PHE A 42 -12.86 1.27 -12.94
CA PHE A 42 -13.56 0.01 -13.14
C PHE A 42 -14.08 -0.56 -11.83
N SER A 43 -13.32 -0.47 -10.73
CA SER A 43 -13.78 -0.91 -9.41
C SER A 43 -15.03 -0.18 -8.95
N PHE A 44 -15.21 1.10 -9.31
CA PHE A 44 -16.45 1.85 -9.02
C PHE A 44 -17.64 1.41 -9.87
N ILE A 45 -17.40 0.87 -11.07
CA ILE A 45 -18.45 0.44 -12.01
C ILE A 45 -18.84 -1.02 -11.77
N THR A 46 -17.89 -1.87 -11.38
CA THR A 46 -18.12 -3.30 -11.14
C THR A 46 -18.78 -3.57 -9.80
N SER A 47 -19.58 -4.63 -9.71
CA SER A 47 -20.21 -5.03 -8.46
C SER A 47 -19.18 -5.53 -7.43
N PRO A 48 -19.30 -5.14 -6.15
CA PRO A 48 -18.40 -5.61 -5.11
C PRO A 48 -18.61 -7.10 -4.82
N VAL A 49 -17.56 -7.75 -4.32
CA VAL A 49 -17.62 -9.13 -3.83
C VAL A 49 -18.56 -9.21 -2.61
N PRO A 50 -19.36 -10.28 -2.45
CA PRO A 50 -20.22 -10.45 -1.28
C PRO A 50 -19.46 -10.35 0.05
N LYS A 51 -20.03 -9.61 1.01
CA LYS A 51 -19.40 -9.35 2.32
C LYS A 51 -19.01 -10.63 3.06
N GLU A 52 -19.85 -11.66 3.04
CA GLU A 52 -19.56 -12.93 3.72
C GLU A 52 -18.22 -13.55 3.30
N HIS A 53 -17.90 -13.51 2.00
CA HIS A 53 -16.64 -14.03 1.50
C HIS A 53 -15.46 -13.13 1.87
N LEU A 54 -15.67 -11.81 1.84
CA LEU A 54 -14.65 -10.83 2.23
C LEU A 54 -14.34 -10.93 3.72
N ASP A 55 -15.36 -10.95 4.57
CA ASP A 55 -15.23 -11.02 6.03
C ASP A 55 -14.48 -12.30 6.43
N ARG A 56 -14.79 -13.44 5.83
CA ARG A 56 -14.06 -14.69 6.05
C ARG A 56 -12.61 -14.61 5.58
N PHE A 57 -12.38 -14.03 4.41
CA PHE A 57 -11.03 -13.87 3.87
C PHE A 57 -10.17 -12.95 4.74
N PHE A 58 -10.69 -11.78 5.11
CA PHE A 58 -9.98 -10.81 5.93
C PHE A 58 -9.80 -11.27 7.36
N ALA A 59 -10.80 -11.93 7.97
CA ALA A 59 -10.65 -12.57 9.28
C ALA A 59 -9.47 -13.56 9.27
N LYS A 60 -9.30 -14.36 8.21
CA LYS A 60 -8.15 -15.25 8.07
C LYS A 60 -6.84 -14.47 7.92
N MET A 61 -6.79 -13.46 7.05
CA MET A 61 -5.59 -12.67 6.78
C MET A 61 -5.11 -11.87 8.00
N HIS A 62 -6.03 -11.40 8.84
CA HIS A 62 -5.74 -10.62 10.03
C HIS A 62 -5.48 -11.47 11.27
N THR A 63 -5.79 -12.77 11.24
CA THR A 63 -5.50 -13.68 12.34
C THR A 63 -4.00 -14.01 12.34
N PRO A 64 -3.26 -13.70 13.42
CA PRO A 64 -1.87 -14.12 13.53
C PRO A 64 -1.75 -15.65 13.56
N VAL A 65 -0.66 -16.17 13.00
CA VAL A 65 -0.36 -17.61 13.03
C VAL A 65 -0.17 -18.06 14.49
N GLN A 66 -0.81 -19.17 14.86
CA GLN A 66 -0.74 -19.73 16.20
C GLN A 66 0.35 -20.80 16.31
N GLU A 67 0.75 -21.13 17.54
CA GLU A 67 1.81 -22.11 17.81
C GLU A 67 1.42 -23.55 17.43
N THR A 68 0.13 -23.89 17.51
CA THR A 68 -0.37 -25.24 17.23
C THR A 68 -1.57 -25.22 16.29
N PRO A 69 -1.76 -26.28 15.48
CA PRO A 69 -2.89 -26.37 14.54
C PRO A 69 -4.26 -26.34 15.23
N GLU A 70 -4.38 -26.88 16.44
CA GLU A 70 -5.63 -26.93 17.19
C GLU A 70 -6.04 -25.53 17.64
N LYS A 71 -5.10 -24.76 18.20
CA LYS A 71 -5.30 -23.36 18.58
C LYS A 71 -5.61 -22.49 17.37
N GLU A 72 -4.92 -22.72 16.25
CA GLU A 72 -5.17 -21.99 15.01
C GLU A 72 -6.61 -22.16 14.52
N LYS A 73 -7.12 -23.40 14.54
CA LYS A 73 -8.52 -23.67 14.18
C LYS A 73 -9.50 -22.98 15.12
N GLU A 74 -9.27 -23.04 16.43
CA GLU A 74 -10.15 -22.40 17.41
C GLU A 74 -10.21 -20.88 17.21
N VAL A 75 -9.06 -20.23 17.08
CA VAL A 75 -8.95 -18.78 16.89
C VAL A 75 -9.57 -18.35 15.56
N LEU A 76 -9.32 -19.09 14.48
CA LEU A 76 -9.92 -18.80 13.18
C LEU A 76 -11.45 -18.92 13.20
N GLU A 77 -12.00 -19.97 13.83
CA GLU A 77 -13.45 -20.16 13.95
C GLU A 77 -14.12 -19.10 14.84
N ASP A 78 -13.43 -18.60 15.87
CA ASP A 78 -13.90 -17.43 16.64
C ASP A 78 -13.88 -16.15 15.78
N ASN A 79 -12.80 -15.92 15.04
CA ASN A 79 -12.65 -14.74 14.18
C ASN A 79 -13.58 -14.75 12.96
N TYR A 80 -13.94 -15.93 12.42
CA TYR A 80 -14.96 -16.05 11.38
C TYR A 80 -16.37 -15.73 11.89
N ARG A 81 -16.65 -16.02 13.16
CA ARG A 81 -17.93 -15.68 13.80
C ARG A 81 -18.01 -14.20 14.18
N HIS A 82 -16.85 -13.55 14.38
CA HIS A 82 -16.75 -12.17 14.84
C HIS A 82 -15.81 -11.30 13.98
N PRO A 83 -16.02 -11.20 12.66
CA PRO A 83 -15.15 -10.43 11.77
C PRO A 83 -15.17 -8.92 12.09
N GLU A 84 -16.24 -8.41 12.72
CA GLU A 84 -16.38 -7.01 13.14
C GLU A 84 -15.30 -6.55 14.11
N ARG A 85 -14.64 -7.49 14.80
CA ARG A 85 -13.58 -7.17 15.77
C ARG A 85 -12.37 -6.52 15.10
N PHE A 86 -12.10 -6.80 13.83
CA PHE A 86 -10.99 -6.21 13.09
C PHE A 86 -11.30 -4.80 12.57
N GLU A 87 -12.57 -4.40 12.50
CA GLU A 87 -13.00 -3.11 11.97
C GLU A 87 -12.41 -1.93 12.74
N LYS A 88 -12.30 -2.07 14.07
CA LYS A 88 -11.71 -1.05 14.95
C LYS A 88 -10.21 -0.85 14.73
N ASP A 89 -9.54 -1.89 14.24
CA ASP A 89 -8.09 -1.92 14.01
C ASP A 89 -7.73 -1.37 12.63
N LYS A 90 -8.72 -1.11 11.76
CA LYS A 90 -8.54 -0.38 10.50
C LYS A 90 -8.19 1.08 10.75
N LEU A 91 -7.42 1.64 9.81
CA LEU A 91 -7.10 3.06 9.77
C LEU A 91 -8.33 3.91 9.45
N PHE A 92 -9.21 3.40 8.59
CA PHE A 92 -10.46 4.05 8.18
C PHE A 92 -11.68 3.14 8.47
N PRO A 93 -12.17 3.10 9.73
CA PRO A 93 -13.34 2.30 10.09
C PRO A 93 -14.59 2.72 9.30
N GLY A 94 -15.43 1.74 8.93
CA GLY A 94 -16.64 1.92 8.12
C GLY A 94 -16.39 2.05 6.62
N SER A 95 -15.13 1.92 6.18
CA SER A 95 -14.76 2.01 4.77
C SER A 95 -14.36 0.63 4.20
N GLN A 96 -14.31 0.52 2.88
CA GLN A 96 -13.80 -0.69 2.20
C GLN A 96 -12.26 -0.76 2.19
N TRP A 97 -11.58 0.17 2.87
CA TRP A 97 -10.12 0.18 2.96
C TRP A 97 -9.66 -0.74 4.07
N GLU A 98 -9.05 -1.87 3.68
CA GLU A 98 -8.51 -2.89 4.58
C GLU A 98 -7.09 -2.56 5.07
N ILE A 99 -6.80 -1.27 5.22
CA ILE A 99 -5.51 -0.78 5.72
C ILE A 99 -5.57 -0.80 7.26
N MET A 100 -4.77 -1.65 7.88
CA MET A 100 -4.68 -1.74 9.34
C MET A 100 -3.84 -0.61 9.95
N LYS A 101 -4.13 -0.25 11.19
CA LYS A 101 -3.28 0.62 12.00
C LYS A 101 -1.93 -0.08 12.24
N PRO A 102 -0.80 0.64 12.11
CA PRO A 102 0.50 0.08 12.46
C PRO A 102 0.53 -0.39 13.91
N SER A 103 1.05 -1.59 14.13
CA SER A 103 1.22 -2.15 15.46
C SER A 103 2.38 -1.45 16.19
N LYS A 104 2.44 -1.62 17.52
CA LYS A 104 3.59 -1.14 18.31
C LYS A 104 4.92 -1.72 17.80
N MET A 105 4.92 -2.95 17.30
CA MET A 105 6.10 -3.58 16.75
C MET A 105 6.57 -2.87 15.48
N ASP A 106 5.63 -2.45 14.63
CA ASP A 106 5.95 -1.71 13.41
C ASP A 106 6.60 -0.36 13.73
N PHE A 107 6.08 0.34 14.74
CA PHE A 107 6.70 1.59 15.22
C PHE A 107 8.11 1.39 15.77
N ILE A 108 8.33 0.33 16.55
CA ILE A 108 9.65 0.01 17.10
C ILE A 108 10.63 -0.38 15.98
N GLY A 109 10.20 -1.23 15.03
CA GLY A 109 11.03 -1.64 13.90
C GLY A 109 11.40 -0.48 12.98
N PHE A 110 10.44 0.40 12.69
CA PHE A 110 10.66 1.61 11.90
C PHE A 110 11.60 2.58 12.62
N GLY A 111 11.35 2.87 13.90
CA GLY A 111 12.20 3.74 14.70
C GLY A 111 13.62 3.19 14.86
N GLY A 112 13.77 1.88 15.08
CA GLY A 112 15.06 1.21 15.16
C GLY A 112 15.86 1.33 13.85
N SER A 113 15.18 1.17 12.71
CA SER A 113 15.79 1.33 11.40
C SER A 113 16.28 2.76 11.16
N TRP A 114 15.51 3.77 11.56
CA TRP A 114 15.92 5.18 11.51
C TRP A 114 17.16 5.47 12.36
N ILE A 115 17.23 4.91 13.56
CA ILE A 115 18.40 5.05 14.44
C ILE A 115 19.64 4.46 13.77
N ILE A 116 19.54 3.26 13.18
CA ILE A 116 20.66 2.61 12.49
C ILE A 116 21.13 3.45 11.30
N VAL A 117 20.20 3.94 10.47
CA VAL A 117 20.53 4.84 9.35
C VAL A 117 21.22 6.11 9.84
N GLY A 118 20.71 6.72 10.93
CA GLY A 118 21.33 7.89 11.55
C GLY A 118 22.76 7.63 12.02
N VAL A 119 23.02 6.46 12.63
CA VAL A 119 24.36 6.03 13.04
C VAL A 119 25.29 5.88 11.84
N ILE A 120 24.84 5.25 10.75
CA ILE A 120 25.65 5.10 9.53
C ILE A 120 26.03 6.46 8.95
N ILE A 121 25.06 7.37 8.81
CA ILE A 121 25.29 8.73 8.32
C ILE A 121 26.27 9.48 9.23
N PHE A 122 26.11 9.35 10.55
CA PHE A 122 27.01 9.96 11.52
C PHE A 122 28.44 9.42 11.39
N LEU A 123 28.63 8.10 11.28
CA LEU A 123 29.95 7.48 11.10
C LEU A 123 30.61 7.92 9.79
N LEU A 124 29.85 7.98 8.69
CA LEU A 124 30.35 8.48 7.41
C LEU A 124 30.76 9.96 7.51
N TRP A 125 29.96 10.78 8.20
CA TRP A 125 30.28 12.18 8.43
C TRP A 125 31.56 12.35 9.26
N VAL A 126 31.75 11.54 10.31
CA VAL A 126 32.97 11.51 11.12
C VAL A 126 34.18 11.10 10.27
N MET A 127 34.07 10.02 9.49
CA MET A 127 35.14 9.55 8.61
C MET A 127 35.60 10.62 7.61
N VAL A 128 34.66 11.39 7.05
CA VAL A 128 34.96 12.47 6.08
C VAL A 128 35.58 13.70 6.76
N ASN A 129 35.25 13.97 8.03
CA ASN A 129 35.73 15.15 8.76
C ASN A 129 37.00 14.93 9.58
N ILE A 130 37.39 13.67 9.84
CA ILE A 130 38.68 13.35 10.44
C ILE A 130 39.77 13.55 9.38
N LYS A 131 40.62 14.56 9.60
CA LYS A 131 41.88 14.79 8.86
C LYS A 131 43.00 13.92 9.40
#